data_AF-T1GY73-F1
#
_entry.id   AF-T1GY73-F1
#
_cell.length_a   1.000
_cell.length_b   1.000
_cell.length_c   1.000
_cell.angle_alpha   90.00
_cell.angle_beta   90.00
_cell.angle_gamma   90.00
#
_symmetry.space_group_name_H-M   'P 1'
#
loop_
_entity.id
_entity.type
_entity.pdbx_description
1 polymer ?
#
loop_
_entity_poly.entity_id
_entity_poly.type
_entity_poly.pdbx_seq_one_letter_code
_entity_poly.pdbx_strand_id
1 'polypeptide(L)'
;MPLIDTLLRSQIEGKPFTNQEIEDQVNTFLFAGHDTTSHTFSFFLYNVAKYRKVQERIFKEIIEVFGKCPENSELTIMKMNELKYMEAVIKESMRMFATTPFIESKLLANTVSRPS
;
A
#
# COMPACT_ATOMS: atom_id res chain seq x y z
N MET A 1 -8.17 -2.99 15.75
CA MET A 1 -9.34 -3.88 15.59
C MET A 1 -9.18 -4.61 14.28
N PRO A 2 -9.32 -5.95 14.27
CA PRO A 2 -9.37 -6.76 13.05
C PRO A 2 -10.49 -6.31 12.09
N LEU A 3 -10.28 -6.43 10.79
CA LEU A 3 -11.25 -6.04 9.75
C LEU A 3 -12.62 -6.69 9.94
N ILE A 4 -12.65 -7.99 10.24
CA ILE A 4 -13.88 -8.76 10.46
C ILE A 4 -14.66 -8.20 11.66
N ASP A 5 -13.98 -7.87 12.76
CA ASP A 5 -14.64 -7.29 13.93
C ASP A 5 -15.26 -5.92 13.62
N THR A 6 -14.63 -5.14 12.75
CA THR A 6 -15.20 -3.87 12.27
C THR A 6 -16.43 -4.11 11.40
N LEU A 7 -16.39 -5.09 10.48
CA LEU A 7 -17.53 -5.41 9.62
C LEU A 7 -18.73 -5.93 10.42
N LEU A 8 -18.49 -6.82 11.39
CA LEU A 8 -19.53 -7.37 12.28
C LEU A 8 -20.25 -6.30 13.11
N ARG A 9 -19.59 -5.20 13.42
CA ARG A 9 -20.16 -4.08 14.21
C ARG A 9 -20.73 -2.96 13.34
N SER A 10 -20.44 -2.97 12.05
CA SER A 10 -20.85 -1.92 11.13
C SER A 10 -22.30 -2.09 10.65
N GLN A 11 -22.96 -0.97 10.36
CA GLN A 11 -24.34 -0.94 9.89
C GLN A 11 -24.50 0.12 8.80
N ILE A 12 -25.26 -0.19 7.76
CA ILE A 12 -25.68 0.77 6.71
C ILE A 12 -27.18 1.00 6.89
N GLU A 13 -27.58 2.28 7.04
CA GLU A 13 -28.99 2.66 7.26
C GLU A 13 -29.66 1.93 8.45
N GLY A 14 -28.87 1.63 9.49
CA GLY A 14 -29.33 0.91 10.69
C GLY A 14 -29.47 -0.61 10.52
N LYS A 15 -29.09 -1.17 9.37
CA LYS A 15 -29.07 -2.62 9.13
C LYS A 15 -27.65 -3.17 9.21
N PRO A 16 -27.41 -4.25 9.96
CA PRO A 16 -26.13 -4.94 9.93
C PRO A 16 -25.91 -5.61 8.57
N PHE A 17 -24.64 -5.81 8.21
CA PHE A 17 -24.30 -6.62 7.06
C PHE A 17 -24.76 -8.07 7.26
N THR A 18 -25.23 -8.68 6.17
CA THR A 18 -25.43 -10.12 6.10
C THR A 18 -24.09 -10.85 6.07
N ASN A 19 -24.08 -12.13 6.43
CA ASN A 19 -22.85 -12.93 6.38
C ASN A 19 -22.25 -12.96 4.97
N GLN A 20 -23.09 -13.03 3.92
CA GLN A 20 -22.64 -13.01 2.53
C GLN A 20 -21.94 -11.69 2.18
N GLU A 21 -22.52 -10.54 2.56
CA GLU A 21 -21.87 -9.25 2.30
C GLU A 21 -20.55 -9.10 3.06
N ILE A 22 -20.45 -9.64 4.29
CA ILE A 22 -19.19 -9.66 5.04
C ILE A 22 -18.14 -10.49 4.29
N GLU A 23 -18.49 -11.69 3.83
CA GLU A 23 -17.60 -12.54 3.03
C GLU A 23 -17.15 -11.84 1.74
N ASP A 24 -18.08 -11.22 1.02
CA ASP A 24 -17.79 -10.50 -0.22
C ASP A 24 -16.84 -9.31 0.01
N GLN A 25 -17.05 -8.55 1.09
CA GLN A 25 -16.16 -7.44 1.46
C GLN A 25 -14.77 -7.95 1.86
N VAL A 26 -14.69 -8.99 2.69
CA VAL A 26 -13.42 -9.59 3.10
C VAL A 26 -12.63 -10.07 1.88
N ASN A 27 -13.29 -10.79 0.96
CA ASN A 27 -12.68 -11.24 -0.28
C ASN A 27 -12.19 -10.05 -1.11
N THR A 28 -13.01 -9.02 -1.28
CA THR A 28 -12.63 -7.82 -2.02
C THR A 28 -11.39 -7.15 -1.45
N PHE A 29 -11.33 -6.93 -0.13
CA PHE A 29 -10.17 -6.31 0.52
C PHE A 29 -8.91 -7.17 0.39
N LEU A 30 -9.03 -8.49 0.54
CA LEU A 30 -7.90 -9.40 0.43
C LEU A 30 -7.35 -9.45 -0.99
N PHE A 31 -8.19 -9.62 -2.01
CA PHE A 31 -7.74 -9.69 -3.41
C PHE A 31 -7.17 -8.34 -3.88
N ALA A 32 -7.90 -7.25 -3.67
CA ALA A 32 -7.44 -5.92 -4.09
C ALA A 32 -6.14 -5.52 -3.39
N GLY A 33 -6.01 -5.84 -2.09
CA GLY A 33 -4.80 -5.56 -1.31
C GLY A 33 -3.64 -6.47 -1.68
N HIS A 34 -3.86 -7.77 -1.87
CA HIS A 34 -2.81 -8.75 -2.13
C HIS A 34 -2.08 -8.48 -3.44
N ASP A 35 -2.82 -8.36 -4.54
CA ASP A 35 -2.20 -8.24 -5.86
C ASP A 35 -1.48 -6.89 -6.00
N THR A 36 -2.07 -5.82 -5.46
CA THR A 36 -1.47 -4.49 -5.53
C THR A 36 -0.18 -4.38 -4.72
N THR A 37 -0.18 -4.92 -3.50
CA THR A 37 0.99 -4.88 -2.61
C THR A 37 2.09 -5.83 -3.06
N SER A 38 1.75 -7.05 -3.51
CA SER A 38 2.74 -8.05 -3.96
C SER A 38 3.54 -7.59 -5.18
N HIS A 39 2.88 -6.97 -6.16
CA HIS A 39 3.57 -6.39 -7.32
C HIS A 39 4.45 -5.20 -6.91
N THR A 40 3.93 -4.29 -6.08
CA THR A 40 4.69 -3.13 -5.58
C THR A 40 5.95 -3.59 -4.85
N PHE A 41 5.82 -4.59 -3.97
CA PHE A 41 6.93 -5.14 -3.21
C PHE A 41 7.96 -5.83 -4.12
N SER A 42 7.51 -6.58 -5.12
CA SER A 42 8.38 -7.25 -6.09
C SER A 42 9.23 -6.24 -6.88
N PHE A 43 8.64 -5.15 -7.37
CA PHE A 43 9.38 -4.10 -8.09
C PHE A 43 10.27 -3.26 -7.17
N PHE A 44 9.83 -2.99 -5.94
CA PHE A 44 10.67 -2.38 -4.92
C PHE A 44 11.94 -3.21 -4.70
N LEU A 45 11.80 -4.51 -4.43
CA LEU A 45 12.95 -5.42 -4.24
C LEU A 45 13.84 -5.49 -5.48
N TYR A 46 13.24 -5.54 -6.68
CA TYR A 46 13.98 -5.49 -7.93
C TYR A 46 14.84 -4.22 -8.04
N ASN A 47 14.27 -3.04 -7.76
CA ASN A 47 14.99 -1.77 -7.80
C ASN A 47 16.11 -1.72 -6.75
N VAL A 48 15.86 -2.20 -5.54
CA VAL A 48 16.88 -2.26 -4.48
C VAL A 48 18.03 -3.19 -4.87
N ALA A 49 17.73 -4.38 -5.40
CA ALA A 49 18.75 -5.34 -5.85
C ALA A 49 19.54 -4.84 -7.06
N LYS A 50 18.89 -4.12 -7.98
CA LYS A 50 19.52 -3.60 -9.20
C LYS A 50 20.42 -2.39 -8.94
N TYR A 51 20.03 -1.50 -8.03
CA TYR A 51 20.74 -0.23 -7.80
C TYR A 51 21.46 -0.23 -6.45
N ARG A 52 22.72 -0.68 -6.45
CA ARG A 52 23.52 -0.77 -5.22
C ARG A 52 23.61 0.54 -4.42
N LYS A 53 23.69 1.70 -5.08
CA LYS A 53 23.67 3.00 -4.40
C LYS A 53 22.37 3.25 -3.61
N VAL A 54 21.24 2.76 -4.11
CA VAL A 54 19.94 2.85 -3.42
C VAL A 54 19.93 1.93 -2.22
N GLN A 55 20.37 0.67 -2.38
CA GLN A 55 20.49 -0.29 -1.30
C GLN A 55 21.39 0.22 -0.16
N GLU A 56 22.58 0.73 -0.48
CA GLU A 56 23.52 1.29 0.50
C GLU A 56 22.91 2.48 1.26
N ARG A 57 22.11 3.32 0.58
CA ARG A 57 21.46 4.47 1.20
C ARG A 57 20.29 4.06 2.11
N ILE A 58 19.47 3.10 1.69
CA ILE A 58 18.41 2.51 2.55
C ILE A 58 19.04 1.88 3.79
N PHE A 59 20.13 1.11 3.62
CA PHE A 59 20.81 0.49 4.75
C PHE A 59 21.33 1.52 5.75
N LYS A 60 21.95 2.62 5.28
CA LYS A 60 22.39 3.73 6.14
C LYS A 60 21.22 4.34 6.93
N GLU A 61 20.09 4.60 6.25
CA GLU A 61 18.89 5.12 6.90
C GLU A 61 18.35 4.17 7.98
N ILE A 62 18.33 2.85 7.71
CA ILE A 62 17.93 1.85 8.71
C ILE A 62 18.86 1.89 9.94
N ILE A 63 20.17 1.98 9.73
CA ILE A 63 21.14 2.06 10.84
C ILE A 63 21.01 3.37 11.61
N GLU A 64 20.68 4.49 10.94
CA GLU A 64 20.42 5.78 11.59
C GLU A 64 19.18 5.74 12.48
N VAL A 65 18.11 5.07 12.05
CA VAL A 65 16.84 4.99 12.79
C VAL A 65 16.84 3.90 13.88
N PHE A 66 17.38 2.72 13.57
CA PHE A 66 17.31 1.54 14.45
C PHE A 66 18.61 1.26 15.22
N GLY A 67 19.72 1.91 14.87
CA GLY A 67 21.04 1.69 15.46
C GLY A 67 21.84 0.57 14.78
N LYS A 68 23.04 0.27 15.31
CA LYS A 68 23.97 -0.71 14.74
C LYS A 68 23.53 -2.17 14.89
N CYS A 69 22.62 -2.46 15.83
CA CYS A 69 22.01 -3.78 16.03
C CYS A 69 20.49 -3.64 15.87
N PRO A 70 19.98 -3.52 14.64
CA PRO A 70 18.55 -3.32 14.39
C PRO A 70 17.69 -4.44 14.98
N GLU A 71 18.22 -5.66 15.06
CA GLU A 71 17.53 -6.83 15.63
C GLU A 71 17.16 -6.66 17.12
N ASN A 72 17.88 -5.81 17.86
CA ASN A 72 17.62 -5.54 19.27
C ASN A 72 16.77 -4.28 19.47
N SER A 73 16.41 -3.60 18.39
CA SER A 73 15.65 -2.35 18.41
C SER A 73 14.16 -2.65 18.31
N GLU A 74 13.36 -2.00 19.15
CA GLU A 74 11.90 -2.13 19.05
C GLU A 74 11.40 -1.59 17.71
N LEU A 75 10.64 -2.40 16.99
CA LEU A 75 9.97 -2.02 15.75
C LEU A 75 8.65 -1.31 16.08
N THR A 76 8.66 0.01 16.02
CA THR A 76 7.48 0.84 16.25
C THR A 76 7.06 1.57 14.98
N ILE A 77 5.77 1.89 14.86
CA ILE A 77 5.24 2.70 13.73
C ILE A 77 5.96 4.05 13.64
N MET A 78 6.26 4.68 14.79
CA MET A 78 6.99 5.94 14.83
C MET A 78 8.37 5.84 14.18
N LYS A 79 9.13 4.77 14.46
CA LYS A 79 10.43 4.55 13.81
C LYS A 79 10.28 4.23 12.32
N MET A 80 9.30 3.42 11.94
CA MET A 80 9.04 3.12 10.52
C MET A 80 8.75 4.39 9.70
N ASN A 81 8.05 5.36 10.28
CA ASN A 81 7.77 6.65 9.65
C ASN A 81 9.01 7.54 9.46
N GLU A 82 10.13 7.24 10.14
CA GLU A 82 11.40 7.96 9.92
C GLU A 82 12.22 7.41 8.75
N LEU A 83 11.83 6.27 8.15
CA LEU A 83 12.48 5.68 6.96
C LEU A 83 12.06 6.40 5.65
N LYS A 84 12.29 7.71 5.59
CA LYS A 84 11.77 8.63 4.55
C LYS A 84 12.32 8.30 3.16
N TYR A 85 13.58 7.90 3.06
CA TYR A 85 14.21 7.51 1.80
C TYR A 85 13.69 6.16 1.32
N MET A 86 13.55 5.18 2.20
CA MET A 86 12.92 3.90 1.85
C MET A 86 11.48 4.11 1.32
N GLU A 87 10.70 4.96 1.98
CA GLU A 87 9.36 5.34 1.52
C GLU A 87 9.40 6.00 0.13
N ALA A 88 10.36 6.89 -0.12
CA ALA A 88 10.55 7.50 -1.44
C ALA A 88 10.88 6.46 -2.52
N VAL A 89 11.67 5.43 -2.20
CA VAL A 89 11.99 4.34 -3.15
C VAL A 89 10.78 3.46 -3.44
N ILE A 90 9.92 3.21 -2.44
CA ILE A 90 8.63 2.51 -2.64
C ILE A 90 7.75 3.34 -3.58
N LYS A 91 7.58 4.64 -3.30
CA LYS A 91 6.80 5.57 -4.12
C LYS A 91 7.32 5.66 -5.55
N GLU A 92 8.64 5.70 -5.73
CA GLU A 92 9.24 5.71 -7.06
C GLU A 92 9.04 4.39 -7.80
N SER A 93 9.07 3.26 -7.08
CA SER A 93 8.75 1.95 -7.66
C SER A 93 7.31 1.91 -8.16
N MET A 94 6.36 2.47 -7.41
CA MET A 94 4.95 2.60 -7.84
C MET A 94 4.79 3.56 -9.02
N ARG A 95 5.59 4.64 -9.09
CA ARG A 95 5.58 5.59 -10.22
C ARG A 95 6.07 4.93 -11.50
N MET A 96 7.11 4.09 -11.41
CA MET A 96 7.68 3.38 -12.55
C MET A 96 6.82 2.18 -12.99
N PHE A 97 6.28 1.45 -12.03
CA PHE A 97 5.51 0.23 -12.22
C PHE A 97 4.15 0.38 -11.56
N ALA A 98 3.28 1.15 -12.20
CA ALA A 98 1.92 1.35 -11.72
C ALA A 98 1.17 0.01 -11.72
N THR A 99 0.91 -0.54 -10.54
CA THR A 99 0.22 -1.83 -10.38
C THR A 99 -1.21 -1.81 -10.91
N THR A 100 -1.86 -0.64 -10.89
CA THR A 100 -3.19 -0.42 -11.46
C THR A 100 -3.11 0.74 -12.48
N PRO A 101 -2.73 0.46 -13.74
CA PRO A 101 -2.45 1.51 -14.72
C PRO A 101 -3.71 2.20 -15.26
N PHE A 102 -4.88 1.58 -15.11
CA PHE A 102 -6.14 2.10 -15.63
C PHE A 102 -7.18 2.22 -14.52
N ILE A 103 -7.87 3.35 -14.52
CA ILE A 103 -9.09 3.56 -13.73
C ILE A 103 -10.18 3.83 -14.75
N GLU A 104 -11.12 2.90 -14.89
CA GLU A 104 -12.26 3.09 -15.78
C GLU A 104 -13.23 4.11 -15.18
N SER A 105 -13.55 5.14 -15.96
CA SER A 105 -14.55 6.15 -15.60
C SER A 105 -15.69 6.08 -16.59
N LYS A 106 -16.93 5.94 -16.09
CA LYS A 106 -18.14 5.95 -16.92
C LYS A 106 -18.71 7.37 -16.99
N LEU A 107 -18.97 7.84 -18.21
CA LEU A 107 -19.68 9.11 -18.41
C LEU A 107 -21.16 8.95 -18.02
N LEU A 108 -21.61 9.74 -17.05
CA LEU A 108 -22.99 9.72 -16.55
C LEU A 108 -23.92 10.72 -17.27
N ALA A 109 -23.35 11.66 -18.03
CA ALA A 109 -24.08 12.64 -18.83
C ALA A 109 -23.21 13.14 -19.99
N ASN A 110 -23.86 13.76 -20.99
CA ASN A 110 -23.18 14.41 -22.11
C ASN A 110 -22.31 15.55 -21.58
N THR A 111 -21.01 15.33 -21.51
CA THR A 111 -20.02 16.35 -21.17
C THR A 111 -19.49 16.97 -22.45
N VAL A 112 -19.50 18.30 -22.51
CA VAL A 112 -18.99 19.04 -23.66
C VAL A 112 -17.47 18.92 -23.64
N SER A 113 -16.89 18.29 -24.66
CA SER A 113 -15.46 18.38 -24.91
C SER A 113 -15.14 19.84 -25.26
N ARG A 114 -14.55 20.58 -24.30
CA ARG A 114 -14.05 21.93 -24.57
C ARG A 114 -12.98 21.81 -25.66
N PRO A 115 -13.12 22.46 -26.83
CA PRO A 115 -12.10 22.41 -27.86
C PRO A 115 -10.83 23.07 -27.31
N SER A 116 -9.71 22.38 -27.53
CA SER A 116 -8.33 22.76 -27.19
C SER A 116 -7.91 24.06 -27.85
#